data_AF-A0A0W0REM1-F1
#
_entry.id   AF-A0A0W0REM1-F1
#
_cell.length_a   1.000
_cell.length_b   1.000
_cell.length_c   1.000
_cell.angle_alpha   90.00
_cell.angle_beta   90.00
_cell.angle_gamma   90.00
#
_symmetry.space_group_name_H-M   'P 1'
#
loop_
_entity.id
_entity.type
_entity.pdbx_description
1 polymer ?
#
loop_
_entity_poly.entity_id
_entity_poly.type
_entity_poly.pdbx_seq_one_letter_code
_entity_poly.pdbx_strand_id
1 'polypeptide(L)'
;MYAVLGKANFSNIDPKNSPKQVIICLDNDGKETYKYAKNEQTNTIIKAAQRLHDSGIHVSIIIPKKENTDLNDVLVKEGKDELKKQLNRCLSLEEFKKQCALENKESELIKINQDRQIQSLIKQERKLNAQSDNQFIRLNQGLINEIKDRVYNKDFVENTRTFNKSQSNREMEREL
;
A
#
# COMPACT_ATOMS: atom_id res chain seq x y z
N MET A 1 -32.61 2.88 23.03
CA MET A 1 -31.36 2.99 22.24
C MET A 1 -30.32 3.59 23.16
N TYR A 2 -29.25 2.87 23.47
CA TYR A 2 -28.12 3.44 24.22
C TYR A 2 -27.06 3.87 23.21
N ALA A 3 -26.68 5.14 23.27
CA ALA A 3 -25.51 5.67 22.58
C ALA A 3 -24.48 5.97 23.66
N VAL A 4 -23.34 5.28 23.61
CA VAL A 4 -22.27 5.45 24.58
C VAL A 4 -21.12 6.19 23.90
N LEU A 5 -20.85 7.39 24.39
CA LEU A 5 -19.73 8.24 23.96
C LEU A 5 -18.48 7.84 24.75
N GLY A 6 -17.44 7.43 24.04
CA GLY A 6 -16.09 7.20 24.60
C GLY A 6 -15.73 5.74 24.85
N LYS A 7 -14.51 5.37 24.42
CA LYS A 7 -13.92 4.01 24.48
C LYS A 7 -13.92 3.39 25.89
N ALA A 8 -13.83 4.22 26.93
CA ALA A 8 -13.82 3.79 28.33
C ALA A 8 -15.20 3.37 28.86
N ASN A 9 -16.29 3.88 28.27
CA ASN A 9 -17.64 3.65 28.77
C ASN A 9 -18.25 2.34 28.26
N PHE A 10 -17.65 1.72 27.24
CA PHE A 10 -18.10 0.43 26.72
C PHE A 10 -17.94 -0.71 27.74
N SER A 11 -16.94 -0.62 28.62
CA SER A 11 -16.66 -1.60 29.69
C SER A 11 -17.69 -1.57 30.82
N ASN A 12 -18.51 -0.53 30.95
CA ASN A 12 -19.48 -0.38 32.04
C ASN A 12 -20.93 -0.66 31.65
N ILE A 13 -21.21 -1.05 30.41
CA ILE A 13 -22.57 -1.42 29.99
C ILE A 13 -22.94 -2.77 30.61
N ASP A 14 -23.86 -2.77 31.60
CA ASP A 14 -24.40 -3.97 32.22
C ASP A 14 -25.38 -4.66 31.26
N PRO A 15 -25.12 -5.91 30.84
CA PRO A 15 -25.95 -6.64 29.88
C PRO A 15 -27.37 -6.96 30.38
N LYS A 16 -27.59 -6.95 31.71
CA LYS A 16 -28.85 -7.44 32.31
C LYS A 16 -30.05 -6.50 32.08
N ASN A 17 -29.80 -5.23 31.80
CA ASN A 17 -30.85 -4.21 31.57
C ASN A 17 -30.75 -3.56 30.18
N SER A 18 -29.90 -4.08 29.30
CA SER A 18 -29.65 -3.49 27.99
C SER A 18 -30.66 -3.96 26.92
N PRO A 19 -31.00 -3.09 25.96
CA PRO A 19 -31.90 -3.43 24.86
C PRO A 19 -31.33 -4.55 23.97
N LYS A 20 -32.20 -5.24 23.24
CA LYS A 20 -31.85 -6.29 22.27
C LYS A 20 -30.81 -5.86 21.22
N GLN A 21 -30.64 -4.55 21.01
CA GLN A 21 -29.69 -3.98 20.07
C GLN A 21 -28.94 -2.79 20.67
N VAL A 22 -27.62 -2.80 20.52
CA VAL A 22 -26.72 -1.71 20.91
C VAL A 22 -25.97 -1.22 19.67
N ILE A 23 -25.90 0.10 19.53
CA ILE A 23 -25.15 0.77 18.47
C ILE A 23 -23.98 1.51 19.12
N ILE A 24 -22.78 1.15 18.73
CA ILE A 24 -21.51 1.72 19.18
C ILE A 24 -21.12 2.78 18.15
N CYS A 25 -21.19 4.05 18.54
CA CYS A 25 -20.67 5.14 17.75
C CYS A 25 -19.21 5.41 18.13
N LEU A 26 -18.32 5.41 17.14
CA LEU A 26 -16.88 5.63 17.35
C LEU A 26 -16.41 6.82 16.52
N ASP A 27 -15.38 7.49 17.03
CA ASP A 27 -14.63 8.49 16.29
C ASP A 27 -13.75 7.78 15.26
N ASN A 28 -13.57 8.40 14.08
CA ASN A 28 -12.65 7.88 13.09
C ASN A 28 -11.26 8.50 13.30
N ASP A 29 -10.50 8.00 14.27
CA ASP A 29 -9.10 8.40 14.50
C ASP A 29 -8.11 7.79 13.47
N GLY A 30 -8.62 7.32 12.31
CA GLY A 30 -7.83 6.58 11.34
C GLY A 30 -7.28 5.26 11.92
N LYS A 31 -5.98 5.01 11.71
CA LYS A 31 -5.31 3.75 12.10
C LYS A 31 -5.41 3.43 13.59
N GLU A 32 -5.47 4.44 14.45
CA GLU A 32 -5.55 4.23 15.91
C GLU A 32 -6.93 3.67 16.36
N THR A 33 -7.98 3.82 15.55
CA THR A 33 -9.30 3.21 15.81
C THR A 33 -9.25 1.68 15.69
N TYR A 34 -8.49 1.19 14.71
CA TYR A 34 -8.44 -0.23 14.32
C TYR A 34 -7.26 -0.98 14.94
N LYS A 35 -6.32 -0.27 15.54
CA LYS A 35 -5.08 -0.82 16.10
C LYS A 35 -5.35 -1.78 17.26
N TYR A 36 -4.68 -2.93 17.22
CA TYR A 36 -4.74 -3.88 18.32
C TYR A 36 -3.94 -3.43 19.54
N ALA A 37 -4.36 -3.90 20.71
CA ALA A 37 -3.57 -3.77 21.93
C ALA A 37 -2.25 -4.55 21.80
N LYS A 38 -1.20 -4.09 22.49
CA LYS A 38 0.11 -4.75 22.45
C LYS A 38 -0.03 -6.22 22.83
N ASN A 39 0.45 -7.11 21.96
CA ASN A 39 0.45 -8.57 22.11
C ASN A 39 -0.93 -9.25 22.08
N GLU A 40 -1.97 -8.56 21.61
CA GLU A 40 -3.30 -9.13 21.46
C GLU A 40 -3.79 -8.95 20.01
N GLN A 41 -4.62 -9.86 19.50
CA GLN A 41 -5.31 -9.69 18.21
C GLN A 41 -6.67 -8.98 18.38
N THR A 42 -6.77 -8.10 19.36
CA THR A 42 -8.01 -7.43 19.72
C THR A 42 -7.72 -6.00 20.15
N ASN A 43 -8.71 -5.12 19.96
CA ASN A 43 -8.74 -3.79 20.58
C ASN A 43 -9.85 -3.74 21.65
N THR A 44 -9.89 -2.65 22.42
CA THR A 44 -10.89 -2.41 23.46
C THR A 44 -12.32 -2.39 22.92
N ILE A 45 -12.50 -1.90 21.68
CA ILE A 45 -13.78 -1.86 20.98
C ILE A 45 -14.29 -3.28 20.69
N ILE A 46 -13.44 -4.15 20.12
CA ILE A 46 -13.75 -5.55 19.84
C ILE A 46 -14.07 -6.27 21.14
N LYS A 47 -13.29 -6.08 22.22
CA LYS A 47 -13.57 -6.71 23.52
C LYS A 47 -14.95 -6.33 24.06
N ALA A 48 -15.28 -5.05 24.03
CA ALA A 48 -16.55 -4.59 24.55
C ALA A 48 -17.73 -5.03 23.67
N ALA A 49 -17.58 -4.97 22.34
CA ALA A 49 -18.59 -5.44 21.40
C ALA A 49 -18.80 -6.96 21.50
N GLN A 50 -17.72 -7.73 21.67
CA GLN A 50 -17.78 -9.19 21.87
C GLN A 50 -18.50 -9.52 23.17
N ARG A 51 -18.20 -8.83 24.28
CA ARG A 51 -18.88 -9.05 25.57
C ARG A 51 -20.39 -8.83 25.48
N LEU A 52 -20.81 -7.79 24.76
CA LEU A 52 -22.24 -7.51 24.52
C LEU A 52 -22.85 -8.58 23.60
N HIS A 53 -22.15 -8.96 22.54
CA HIS A 53 -22.58 -10.02 21.62
C HIS A 53 -22.76 -11.37 22.33
N ASP A 54 -21.80 -11.77 23.16
CA ASP A 54 -21.83 -13.01 23.95
C ASP A 54 -22.97 -13.00 24.99
N SER A 55 -23.43 -11.82 25.40
CA SER A 55 -24.61 -11.65 26.25
C SER A 55 -25.93 -11.72 25.47
N GLY A 56 -25.90 -12.05 24.18
CA GLY A 56 -27.08 -12.18 23.31
C GLY A 56 -27.59 -10.85 22.75
N ILE A 57 -26.82 -9.77 22.85
CA ILE A 57 -27.20 -8.44 22.37
C ILE A 57 -26.66 -8.24 20.95
N HIS A 58 -27.50 -7.76 20.03
CA HIS A 58 -27.05 -7.43 18.70
C HIS A 58 -26.23 -6.13 18.72
N VAL A 59 -24.95 -6.20 18.34
CA VAL A 59 -24.04 -5.04 18.32
C VAL A 59 -23.80 -4.58 16.90
N SER A 60 -24.00 -3.28 16.66
CA SER A 60 -23.64 -2.60 15.43
C SER A 60 -22.66 -1.47 15.73
N ILE A 61 -21.71 -1.22 14.84
CA ILE A 61 -20.66 -0.23 15.00
C ILE A 61 -20.80 0.82 13.89
N ILE A 62 -20.74 2.09 14.24
CA ILE A 62 -20.81 3.21 13.30
C ILE A 62 -19.53 4.03 13.43
N ILE A 63 -18.90 4.27 12.29
CA ILE A 63 -17.65 5.04 12.17
C ILE A 63 -17.84 6.06 11.04
N PRO A 64 -17.53 7.35 11.27
CA PRO A 64 -17.56 8.36 10.22
C PRO A 64 -16.72 7.97 9.00
N LYS A 65 -17.17 8.32 7.80
CA LYS A 65 -16.46 7.95 6.56
C LYS A 65 -15.10 8.66 6.43
N LYS A 66 -14.99 9.89 6.94
CA LYS A 66 -13.77 10.70 6.84
C LYS A 66 -12.85 10.40 8.03
N GLU A 67 -11.57 10.23 7.77
CA GLU A 67 -10.55 10.14 8.84
C GLU A 67 -10.47 11.46 9.62
N ASN A 68 -10.11 11.34 10.89
CA ASN A 68 -10.05 12.41 11.89
C ASN A 68 -11.36 13.21 12.00
N THR A 69 -12.50 12.52 11.91
CA THR A 69 -13.82 13.14 12.13
C THR A 69 -14.63 12.34 13.14
N ASP A 70 -15.42 13.05 13.93
CA ASP A 70 -16.46 12.49 14.78
C ASP A 70 -17.85 12.69 14.12
N LEU A 71 -18.89 12.07 14.69
CA LEU A 71 -20.25 12.22 14.15
C LEU A 71 -20.80 13.64 14.36
N ASN A 72 -20.26 14.40 15.33
CA ASN A 72 -20.66 15.79 15.56
C ASN A 72 -20.15 16.69 14.43
N ASP A 73 -18.92 16.50 13.99
CA ASP A 73 -18.30 17.18 12.85
C ASP A 73 -19.08 16.90 11.56
N VAL A 74 -19.49 15.64 11.36
CA VAL A 74 -20.35 15.27 10.22
C VAL A 74 -21.67 16.04 10.31
N LEU A 75 -22.29 16.10 11.49
CA LEU A 75 -23.53 16.83 11.70
C LEU A 75 -23.38 18.35 11.44
N VAL A 76 -22.29 18.96 11.90
CA VAL A 76 -22.03 20.40 11.77
C VAL A 76 -21.62 20.78 10.34
N LYS A 77 -20.76 19.99 9.69
CA LYS A 77 -20.18 20.31 8.38
C LYS A 77 -21.06 19.86 7.22
N GLU A 78 -21.66 18.67 7.31
CA GLU A 78 -22.37 18.03 6.20
C GLU A 78 -23.89 17.99 6.41
N GLY A 79 -24.35 18.23 7.64
CA GLY A 79 -25.76 18.33 7.98
C GLY A 79 -26.41 16.99 8.32
N LYS A 80 -27.70 17.08 8.71
CA LYS A 80 -28.49 15.96 9.24
C LYS A 80 -28.68 14.81 8.24
N ASP A 81 -28.79 15.12 6.96
CA ASP A 81 -29.05 14.10 5.95
C ASP A 81 -27.83 13.21 5.70
N GLU A 82 -26.63 13.77 5.75
CA GLU A 82 -25.40 13.00 5.62
C GLU A 82 -25.13 12.17 6.88
N LEU A 83 -25.43 12.72 8.06
CA LEU A 83 -25.40 11.94 9.30
C LEU A 83 -26.33 10.72 9.21
N LYS A 84 -27.56 10.87 8.68
CA LYS A 84 -28.48 9.73 8.49
C LYS A 84 -27.92 8.68 7.54
N LYS A 85 -27.28 9.07 6.44
CA LYS A 85 -26.63 8.11 5.52
C LYS A 85 -25.52 7.34 6.22
N GLN A 86 -24.70 8.02 7.03
CA GLN A 86 -23.64 7.38 7.79
C GLN A 86 -24.18 6.47 8.90
N LEU A 87 -25.28 6.86 9.55
CA LEU A 87 -25.97 6.02 10.54
C LEU A 87 -26.54 4.74 9.93
N ASN A 88 -27.02 4.81 8.68
CA ASN A 88 -27.47 3.62 7.94
C ASN A 88 -26.32 2.69 7.53
N ARG A 89 -25.08 3.17 7.54
CA ARG A 89 -23.87 2.37 7.26
C ARG A 89 -23.32 1.76 8.55
N CYS A 90 -24.14 0.97 9.20
CA CYS A 90 -23.73 0.17 10.35
C CYS A 90 -22.83 -1.00 9.92
N LEU A 91 -21.72 -1.20 10.62
CA LEU A 91 -20.87 -2.38 10.52
C LEU A 91 -21.27 -3.40 11.58
N SER A 92 -21.33 -4.66 11.20
CA SER A 92 -21.38 -5.77 12.16
C SER A 92 -20.04 -5.94 12.88
N LEU A 93 -20.07 -6.63 14.03
CA LEU A 93 -18.85 -6.97 14.77
C LEU A 93 -17.84 -7.73 13.90
N GLU A 94 -18.31 -8.66 13.09
CA GLU A 94 -17.46 -9.47 12.21
C GLU A 94 -16.82 -8.63 11.09
N GLU A 95 -17.56 -7.70 10.49
CA GLU A 95 -17.00 -6.75 9.51
C GLU A 95 -15.95 -5.85 10.15
N PHE A 96 -16.20 -5.36 11.36
CA PHE A 96 -15.24 -4.53 12.07
C PHE A 96 -13.96 -5.30 12.44
N LYS A 97 -14.06 -6.56 12.87
CA LYS A 97 -12.90 -7.44 13.10
C LYS A 97 -12.07 -7.63 11.83
N LYS A 98 -12.73 -7.85 10.68
CA LYS A 98 -12.05 -7.99 9.38
C LYS A 98 -11.29 -6.72 9.03
N GLN A 99 -11.90 -5.55 9.20
CA GLN A 99 -11.25 -4.26 8.94
C GLN A 99 -10.02 -4.07 9.85
N CYS A 100 -10.16 -4.38 11.14
CA CYS A 100 -9.02 -4.33 12.07
C CYS A 100 -7.89 -5.28 11.64
N ALA A 101 -8.21 -6.50 11.22
CA ALA A 101 -7.20 -7.45 10.77
C ALA A 101 -6.43 -6.98 9.52
N LEU A 102 -7.09 -6.28 8.60
CA LEU A 102 -6.45 -5.72 7.40
C LEU A 102 -5.47 -4.58 7.76
N GLU A 103 -5.92 -3.61 8.57
CA GLU A 103 -5.11 -2.45 8.99
C GLU A 103 -3.86 -2.85 9.80
N ASN A 104 -4.00 -3.87 10.67
CA ASN A 104 -2.87 -4.36 11.47
C ASN A 104 -1.88 -5.18 10.63
N LYS A 105 -2.33 -5.94 9.61
CA LYS A 105 -1.44 -6.64 8.67
C LYS A 105 -0.61 -5.66 7.84
N GLU A 106 -1.22 -4.60 7.33
CA GLU A 106 -0.49 -3.56 6.59
C GLU A 106 0.58 -2.89 7.47
N SER A 107 0.25 -2.65 8.74
CA SER A 107 1.17 -2.08 9.73
C SER A 107 2.36 -3.00 10.05
N GLU A 108 2.19 -4.32 10.02
CA GLU A 108 3.30 -5.29 10.17
C GLU A 108 4.23 -5.29 8.96
N LEU A 109 3.69 -5.23 7.74
CA LEU A 109 4.48 -5.17 6.51
C LEU A 109 5.34 -3.91 6.43
N ILE A 110 4.80 -2.76 6.86
CA ILE A 110 5.56 -1.51 6.92
C ILE A 110 6.73 -1.61 7.92
N LYS A 111 6.53 -2.27 9.07
CA LYS A 111 7.60 -2.49 10.06
C LYS A 111 8.72 -3.36 9.51
N ILE A 112 8.39 -4.43 8.78
CA ILE A 112 9.38 -5.31 8.12
C ILE A 112 10.20 -4.51 7.10
N ASN A 113 9.55 -3.66 6.30
CA ASN A 113 10.25 -2.83 5.32
C ASN A 113 11.16 -1.78 5.98
N GLN A 114 10.83 -1.33 7.19
CA GLN A 114 11.64 -0.36 7.95
C GLN A 114 12.72 -1.01 8.82
N ASP A 115 12.78 -2.35 8.88
CA ASP A 115 13.79 -3.06 9.66
C ASP A 115 15.19 -2.74 9.11
N ARG A 116 16.02 -2.10 9.95
CA ARG A 116 17.38 -1.69 9.59
C ARG A 116 18.25 -2.86 9.18
N GLN A 117 18.06 -4.05 9.76
CA GLN A 117 18.85 -5.23 9.41
C GLN A 117 18.50 -5.67 7.99
N ILE A 118 17.21 -5.76 7.66
CA ILE A 118 16.73 -6.12 6.32
C ILE A 118 17.18 -5.08 5.28
N GLN A 119 17.05 -3.78 5.58
CA GLN A 119 17.52 -2.71 4.71
C GLN A 119 19.05 -2.75 4.50
N SER A 120 19.81 -3.14 5.52
CA SER A 120 21.26 -3.30 5.41
C SER A 120 21.66 -4.46 4.49
N LEU A 121 20.93 -5.58 4.57
CA LEU A 121 21.11 -6.76 3.71
C LEU A 121 20.76 -6.42 2.25
N ILE A 122 19.62 -5.75 2.01
CA ILE A 122 19.22 -5.29 0.67
C ILE A 122 20.28 -4.35 0.06
N LYS A 123 20.86 -3.44 0.87
CA LYS A 123 21.94 -2.56 0.41
C LYS A 123 23.23 -3.33 0.08
N GLN A 124 23.58 -4.34 0.87
CA GLN A 124 24.74 -5.18 0.60
C GLN A 124 24.57 -5.99 -0.69
N GLU A 125 23.40 -6.60 -0.89
CA GLU A 125 23.08 -7.39 -2.08
C GLU A 125 23.14 -6.53 -3.36
N ARG A 126 22.54 -5.33 -3.34
CA ARG A 126 22.65 -4.37 -4.45
C ARG A 126 24.09 -3.96 -4.75
N LYS A 127 24.92 -3.80 -3.71
CA LYS A 127 26.33 -3.42 -3.86
C LYS A 127 27.16 -4.56 -4.47
N LEU A 128 26.90 -5.80 -4.05
CA LEU A 128 27.53 -7.01 -4.60
C LEU A 128 27.18 -7.19 -6.08
N ASN A 129 25.90 -7.05 -6.45
CA ASN A 129 25.46 -7.16 -7.85
C ASN A 129 26.06 -6.04 -8.73
N ALA A 130 26.06 -4.80 -8.24
CA ALA A 130 26.71 -3.70 -8.97
C ALA A 130 28.23 -3.90 -9.11
N GLN A 131 28.89 -4.57 -8.16
CA GLN A 131 30.30 -4.91 -8.28
C GLN A 131 30.55 -6.04 -9.28
N SER A 132 29.72 -7.09 -9.31
CA SER A 132 29.88 -8.17 -10.28
C SER A 132 29.62 -7.69 -11.70
N ASP A 133 28.60 -6.85 -11.91
CA ASP A 133 28.27 -6.32 -13.23
C ASP A 133 29.39 -5.43 -13.77
N ASN A 134 29.94 -4.56 -12.92
CA ASN A 134 31.08 -3.72 -13.30
C ASN A 134 32.35 -4.55 -13.55
N GLN A 135 32.58 -5.64 -12.81
CA GLN A 135 33.71 -6.54 -13.07
C GLN A 135 33.55 -7.28 -14.39
N PHE A 136 32.35 -7.78 -14.70
CA PHE A 136 32.07 -8.46 -15.96
C PHE A 136 32.25 -7.51 -17.16
N ILE A 137 31.73 -6.29 -17.07
CA ILE A 137 31.91 -5.27 -18.11
C ILE A 137 33.39 -4.92 -18.28
N ARG A 138 34.13 -4.79 -17.19
CA ARG A 138 35.56 -4.44 -17.21
C ARG A 138 36.43 -5.55 -17.80
N LEU A 139 36.14 -6.81 -17.47
CA LEU A 139 36.87 -7.96 -18.01
C LEU A 139 36.62 -8.15 -19.52
N ASN A 140 35.41 -7.85 -19.97
CA ASN A 140 35.03 -8.00 -21.37
C ASN A 140 35.23 -6.73 -22.21
N GLN A 141 35.80 -5.67 -21.64
CA GLN A 141 35.91 -4.37 -22.30
C GLN A 141 36.82 -4.41 -23.55
N GLY A 142 37.88 -5.23 -23.52
CA GLY A 142 38.73 -5.48 -24.70
C GLY A 142 37.96 -6.15 -25.84
N LEU A 143 37.18 -7.20 -25.56
CA LEU A 143 36.33 -7.87 -26.55
C LEU A 143 35.24 -6.94 -27.09
N ILE A 144 34.61 -6.14 -26.22
CA ILE A 144 33.61 -5.14 -26.62
C ILE A 144 34.22 -4.11 -27.58
N ASN A 145 35.44 -3.65 -27.32
CA ASN A 145 36.12 -2.70 -28.18
C ASN A 145 36.51 -3.35 -29.52
N GLU A 146 37.02 -4.58 -29.52
CA GLU A 146 37.33 -5.30 -30.77
C GLU A 146 36.07 -5.54 -31.63
N ILE A 147 34.94 -5.86 -31.03
CA ILE A 147 33.67 -6.01 -31.76
C ILE A 147 33.23 -4.67 -32.33
N LYS A 148 33.32 -3.58 -31.56
CA LYS A 148 33.00 -2.22 -32.04
C LYS A 148 33.88 -1.81 -33.21
N ASP A 149 35.18 -2.03 -33.12
CA ASP A 149 36.13 -1.70 -34.18
C ASP A 149 35.87 -2.53 -35.45
N ARG A 150 35.50 -3.81 -35.32
CA ARG A 150 35.11 -4.64 -36.48
C ARG A 150 33.81 -4.17 -37.11
N VAL A 151 32.81 -3.78 -36.32
CA VAL A 151 31.53 -3.25 -36.83
C VAL A 151 31.77 -1.93 -37.56
N TYR A 152 32.53 -1.01 -36.96
CA TYR A 152 32.86 0.29 -37.57
C TYR A 152 33.63 0.14 -38.89
N ASN A 153 34.59 -0.78 -38.94
CA ASN A 153 35.34 -1.06 -40.16
C ASN A 153 34.48 -1.75 -41.24
N LYS A 154 33.51 -2.59 -40.85
CA LYS A 154 32.59 -3.22 -41.80
C LYS A 154 31.67 -2.19 -42.46
N ASP A 155 31.14 -1.24 -41.69
CA ASP A 155 30.34 -0.14 -42.21
C ASP A 155 31.16 0.79 -43.12
N PHE A 156 32.45 0.98 -42.82
CA PHE A 156 33.35 1.76 -43.67
C PHE A 156 33.68 1.04 -45.00
N VAL A 157 33.87 -0.28 -44.98
CA VAL A 157 34.12 -1.09 -46.19
C VAL A 157 32.87 -1.23 -47.06
N GLU A 158 31.68 -1.32 -46.45
CA GLU A 158 30.41 -1.35 -47.20
C GLU A 158 30.10 0.01 -47.86
N ASN A 159 30.37 1.12 -47.18
CA ASN A 159 30.20 2.48 -47.74
C ASN A 159 31.20 2.83 -48.84
N THR A 160 32.45 2.34 -48.77
CA THR A 160 33.44 2.57 -49.85
C THR A 160 33.16 1.74 -51.09
N ARG A 161 32.57 0.55 -50.96
CA ARG A 161 32.12 -0.27 -52.10
C ARG A 161 30.93 0.33 -52.83
N THR A 162 29.97 0.93 -52.13
CA THR A 162 28.84 1.62 -52.76
C THR A 162 29.26 2.93 -53.44
N PHE A 163 30.21 3.67 -52.85
CA PHE A 163 30.73 4.90 -53.44
C PHE A 163 31.45 4.65 -54.78
N ASN A 164 32.36 3.67 -54.83
CA ASN A 164 33.11 3.33 -56.05
C ASN A 164 32.20 2.81 -57.17
N LYS A 165 31.12 2.08 -56.83
CA LYS A 165 30.14 1.60 -57.81
C LYS A 165 29.30 2.74 -58.42
N SER A 166 29.08 3.82 -57.66
CA SER A 166 28.34 5.00 -58.12
C SER A 166 29.17 5.93 -59.02
N GLN A 167 30.49 6.00 -58.81
CA GLN A 167 31.41 6.75 -59.67
C GLN A 167 31.62 6.09 -61.03
N SER A 168 31.81 4.76 -61.06
CA SER A 168 31.98 4.01 -62.32
C SER A 168 30.76 4.12 -63.26
N ASN A 169 29.54 4.21 -62.70
CA ASN A 169 28.33 4.39 -63.50
C ASN A 169 28.16 5.82 -64.03
N ARG A 170 28.73 6.85 -63.37
CA ARG A 170 28.65 8.25 -63.81
C ARG A 170 29.65 8.61 -64.91
N GLU A 171 30.79 7.91 -64.98
CA GLU A 171 31.77 8.12 -66.06
C GLU A 171 31.29 7.52 -67.39
N MET A 172 30.55 6.40 -67.36
CA MET A 172 29.95 5.80 -68.57
C MET A 172 28.84 6.63 -69.21
N GLU A 173 28.17 7.54 -68.48
CA GLU A 173 27.13 8.42 -69.03
C GLU A 173 27.69 9.68 -69.70
N ARG A 174 28.99 9.95 -69.58
CA ARG A 174 29.65 11.13 -70.22
C ARG A 174 30.31 10.82 -71.56
N GLU A 175 30.40 9.56 -71.95
CA GLU A 175 31.03 9.12 -73.21
C GLU A 175 30.04 8.65 -74.30
N LEU A 176 28.75 8.99 -74.16
CA LEU A 176 27.70 8.75 -75.17
C LEU A 176 27.18 10.04 -75.80
#